data_AF-A0A955KY07-F1
#
_entry.id   AF-A0A955KY07-F1
#
_cell.length_a   1.000
_cell.length_b   1.000
_cell.length_c   1.000
_cell.angle_alpha   90.00
_cell.angle_beta   90.00
_cell.angle_gamma   90.00
#
_symmetry.space_group_name_H-M   'P 1'
#
loop_
_entity.id
_entity.type
_entity.pdbx_description
1 polymer ?
#
loop_
_entity_poly.entity_id
_entity_poly.type
_entity_poly.pdbx_seq_one_letter_code
_entity_poly.pdbx_strand_id
1 'polypeptide(L)'
;MISQLPVEKIESEVIAPPIDDLPPVALPPVPTQATDLEENPDRKLTKAEMDDMRRGEREYREALSYVKDAIAPSILKVDSTKLVLGDTFVRSFFSHAYPDFLEGNWLSPLINWDIKFDMSIYIYPDENDRVMKYLKKRLTELGSQRAINMDK
;
A
#
# COMPACT_ATOMS: atom_id res chain seq x y z
N MET A 1 4.01 -19.75 -71.73
CA MET A 1 2.89 -19.14 -70.96
C MET A 1 2.88 -19.86 -69.62
N ILE A 2 3.22 -19.26 -68.48
CA ILE A 2 2.55 -18.18 -67.73
C ILE A 2 3.56 -17.67 -66.67
N SER A 3 3.96 -16.39 -66.73
CA SER A 3 3.71 -15.30 -65.75
C SER A 3 4.01 -15.58 -64.27
N GLN A 4 4.89 -14.74 -63.71
CA GLN A 4 5.10 -14.51 -62.28
C GLN A 4 3.87 -13.88 -61.60
N LEU A 5 3.71 -14.09 -60.28
CA LEU A 5 3.68 -13.11 -59.17
C LEU A 5 3.05 -13.72 -57.88
N PRO A 6 3.26 -13.14 -56.68
CA PRO A 6 3.68 -13.91 -55.50
C PRO A 6 2.65 -13.97 -54.37
N VAL A 7 3.00 -14.78 -53.38
CA VAL A 7 2.25 -15.14 -52.17
C VAL A 7 2.05 -13.94 -51.24
N GLU A 8 0.78 -13.65 -50.92
CA GLU A 8 0.34 -12.74 -49.88
C GLU A 8 -0.07 -13.60 -48.65
N LYS A 9 0.65 -13.45 -47.53
CA LYS A 9 0.33 -14.13 -46.27
C LYS A 9 -0.33 -13.13 -45.32
N ILE A 10 -1.55 -13.47 -44.97
CA ILE A 10 -2.42 -12.90 -43.94
C ILE A 10 -1.79 -13.14 -42.55
N GLU A 11 -1.82 -12.14 -41.67
CA GLU A 11 -2.24 -12.30 -40.27
C GLU A 11 -2.66 -10.95 -39.68
N SER A 12 -3.73 -11.02 -38.89
CA SER A 12 -4.59 -9.95 -38.39
C SER A 12 -3.99 -9.14 -37.24
N GLU A 13 -4.24 -7.83 -37.21
CA GLU A 13 -4.34 -7.10 -35.94
C GLU A 13 -5.44 -6.02 -35.99
N VAL A 14 -6.07 -5.88 -34.82
CA VAL A 14 -7.33 -5.23 -34.51
C VAL A 14 -7.25 -3.70 -34.62
N ILE A 15 -8.36 -3.11 -35.09
CA ILE A 15 -8.60 -1.67 -35.27
C ILE A 15 -8.61 -0.95 -33.91
N ALA A 16 -7.75 0.04 -33.73
CA ALA A 16 -7.89 1.13 -32.76
C ALA A 16 -8.19 2.45 -33.51
N PRO A 17 -9.04 3.35 -32.98
CA PRO A 17 -9.33 4.61 -33.65
C PRO A 17 -8.11 5.54 -33.67
N PRO A 18 -7.98 6.43 -34.67
CA PRO A 18 -6.90 7.38 -34.74
C PRO A 18 -7.05 8.41 -33.60
N ILE A 19 -6.09 8.44 -32.68
CA ILE A 19 -5.91 9.56 -31.75
C ILE A 19 -4.98 10.54 -32.46
N ASP A 20 -5.54 11.36 -33.34
CA ASP A 20 -4.92 12.62 -33.73
C ASP A 20 -5.54 13.75 -32.89
N ASP A 21 -4.69 14.70 -32.50
CA ASP A 21 -4.92 15.89 -31.66
C ASP A 21 -4.84 15.70 -30.13
N LEU A 22 -3.65 15.32 -29.65
CA LEU A 22 -3.12 15.89 -28.41
C LEU A 22 -1.99 16.88 -28.77
N PRO A 23 -2.10 18.16 -28.39
CA PRO A 23 -0.99 19.10 -28.59
C PRO A 23 0.24 18.60 -27.81
N PRO A 24 1.46 18.75 -28.35
CA PRO A 24 2.66 18.33 -27.64
C PRO A 24 2.75 19.10 -26.32
N VAL A 25 2.62 18.39 -25.20
CA VAL A 25 2.95 18.92 -23.88
C VAL A 25 4.44 19.23 -23.92
N ALA A 26 4.78 20.49 -24.10
CA ALA A 26 6.13 20.99 -23.98
C ALA A 26 6.55 20.83 -22.51
N LEU A 27 7.19 19.71 -22.19
CA LEU A 27 8.02 19.59 -21.00
C LEU A 27 9.03 20.75 -21.06
N PRO A 28 9.13 21.62 -20.04
CA PRO A 28 10.23 22.57 -19.99
C PRO A 28 11.55 21.77 -20.04
N PRO A 29 12.56 22.26 -20.78
CA PRO A 29 13.83 21.56 -20.88
C PRO A 29 14.41 21.38 -19.48
N VAL A 30 14.60 20.12 -19.07
CA VAL A 30 15.43 19.79 -17.91
C VAL A 30 16.80 20.45 -18.15
N PRO A 31 17.28 21.34 -17.27
CA PRO A 31 18.59 21.94 -17.44
C PRO A 31 19.66 20.85 -17.23
N THR A 32 20.09 20.22 -18.32
CA THR A 32 21.36 19.51 -18.40
C THR A 32 22.48 20.56 -18.39
N GLN A 33 22.87 21.03 -17.22
CA GLN A 33 24.18 21.67 -16.98
C GLN A 33 24.65 21.30 -15.57
N ALA A 34 25.29 20.15 -15.46
CA ALA A 34 26.22 19.87 -14.37
C ALA A 34 27.63 20.21 -14.86
N THR A 35 27.96 21.50 -14.88
CA THR A 35 29.35 21.99 -14.93
C THR A 35 29.41 23.40 -14.34
N ASP A 36 30.31 23.56 -13.37
CA ASP A 36 30.87 24.80 -12.82
C ASP A 36 30.01 25.65 -11.87
N LEU A 37 29.98 25.23 -10.60
CA LEU A 37 29.69 26.10 -9.46
C LEU A 37 31.00 26.80 -9.02
N GLU A 38 31.30 27.98 -9.58
CA GLU A 38 32.17 28.96 -8.92
C GLU A 38 31.30 29.94 -8.12
N GLU A 39 31.41 29.81 -6.80
CA GLU A 39 30.71 30.58 -5.78
C GLU A 39 31.33 32.00 -5.68
N ASN A 40 30.59 33.01 -6.13
CA ASN A 40 30.97 34.42 -5.96
C ASN A 40 29.91 35.10 -5.06
N PRO A 41 30.23 35.45 -3.80
CA PRO A 41 29.23 35.61 -2.73
C PRO A 41 28.44 36.94 -2.73
N ASP A 42 28.66 37.86 -3.68
CA ASP A 42 28.05 39.20 -3.65
C ASP A 42 27.31 39.60 -4.95
N ARG A 43 26.69 38.65 -5.66
CA ARG A 43 25.73 39.00 -6.72
C ARG A 43 24.36 39.29 -6.10
N LYS A 44 24.00 40.57 -5.99
CA LYS A 44 22.62 40.98 -5.72
C LYS A 44 21.73 40.41 -6.81
N LEU A 45 20.96 39.38 -6.44
CA LEU A 45 20.05 38.64 -7.29
C LEU A 45 19.23 39.62 -8.15
N THR A 46 19.44 39.58 -9.45
CA THR A 46 18.74 40.50 -10.35
C THR A 46 17.25 40.17 -10.29
N LYS A 47 16.40 41.20 -10.42
CA LYS A 47 14.93 41.06 -10.35
C LYS A 47 14.39 39.93 -11.25
N ALA A 48 15.06 39.67 -12.38
CA ALA A 48 14.74 38.60 -13.32
C ALA A 48 15.01 37.18 -12.76
N GLU A 49 16.17 36.93 -12.14
CA GLU A 49 16.52 35.64 -11.53
C GLU A 49 15.59 35.31 -10.35
N MET A 50 15.21 36.34 -9.56
CA MET A 50 14.20 36.21 -8.51
C MET A 50 12.83 35.83 -9.06
N ASP A 51 12.46 36.36 -10.22
CA ASP A 51 11.17 36.09 -10.87
C ASP A 51 11.14 34.69 -11.48
N ASP A 52 12.28 34.19 -11.99
CA ASP A 52 12.47 32.80 -12.46
C ASP A 52 12.41 31.78 -11.33
N MET A 53 13.12 32.02 -10.23
CA MET A 53 13.02 31.16 -9.05
C MET A 53 11.59 31.12 -8.51
N ARG A 54 10.91 32.28 -8.45
CA ARG A 54 9.51 32.34 -8.02
C ARG A 54 8.56 31.62 -9.00
N ARG A 55 8.88 31.57 -10.30
CA ARG A 55 8.10 30.81 -11.30
C ARG A 55 8.23 29.30 -11.06
N GLY A 56 9.46 28.81 -10.92
CA GLY A 56 9.72 27.39 -10.64
C GLY A 56 9.07 26.92 -9.32
N GLU A 57 9.13 27.73 -8.26
CA GLU A 57 8.45 27.43 -7.00
C GLU A 57 6.93 27.34 -7.13
N ARG A 58 6.31 28.19 -7.97
CA ARG A 58 4.86 28.16 -8.20
C ARG A 58 4.44 26.91 -8.97
N GLU A 59 5.13 26.61 -10.06
CA GLU A 59 4.87 25.42 -10.88
C GLU A 59 5.04 24.14 -10.06
N TYR A 60 6.09 24.06 -9.23
CA TYR A 60 6.30 22.93 -8.33
C TYR A 60 5.18 22.80 -7.28
N ARG A 61 4.73 23.91 -6.69
CA ARG A 61 3.64 23.92 -5.71
C ARG A 61 2.30 23.54 -6.33
N GLU A 62 2.03 23.99 -7.54
CA GLU A 62 0.82 23.64 -8.31
C GLU A 62 0.81 22.15 -8.65
N ALA A 63 1.92 21.61 -9.16
CA ALA A 63 2.07 20.19 -9.43
C ALA A 63 1.89 19.35 -8.15
N LEU A 64 2.48 19.77 -7.03
CA LEU A 64 2.31 19.09 -5.75
C LEU A 64 0.87 19.14 -5.23
N SER A 65 0.19 20.28 -5.40
CA SER A 65 -1.23 20.42 -5.02
C SER A 65 -2.12 19.53 -5.87
N TYR A 66 -1.87 19.46 -7.18
CA TYR A 66 -2.59 18.58 -8.09
C TYR A 66 -2.43 17.11 -7.72
N VAL A 67 -1.20 16.66 -7.43
CA VAL A 67 -0.96 15.28 -6.99
C VAL A 67 -1.68 14.99 -5.66
N LYS A 68 -1.65 15.93 -4.71
CA LYS A 68 -2.34 15.79 -3.42
C LYS A 68 -3.85 15.70 -3.58
N ASP A 69 -4.43 16.48 -4.49
CA ASP A 69 -5.87 16.47 -4.78
C ASP A 69 -6.28 15.19 -5.50
N ALA A 70 -5.44 14.68 -6.42
CA ALA A 70 -5.68 13.43 -7.13
C ALA A 70 -5.71 12.19 -6.21
N ILE A 71 -4.91 12.19 -5.13
CA ILE A 71 -4.91 11.11 -4.12
C ILE A 71 -5.87 11.39 -2.96
N ALA A 72 -6.50 12.57 -2.92
CA ALA A 72 -7.43 12.91 -1.86
C ALA A 72 -8.72 12.10 -2.00
N PRO A 73 -9.30 11.63 -0.89
CA PRO A 73 -10.59 10.96 -0.93
C PRO A 73 -11.72 11.94 -1.22
N SER A 74 -12.78 11.47 -1.87
CA SER A 74 -13.93 12.30 -2.27
C SER A 74 -14.67 12.96 -1.10
N ILE A 75 -14.65 12.34 0.08
CA ILE A 75 -15.22 12.89 1.31
C ILE A 75 -14.46 12.34 2.52
N LEU A 76 -14.07 13.24 3.43
CA LEU A 76 -13.42 12.93 4.69
C LEU A 76 -14.18 13.63 5.82
N LYS A 77 -14.81 12.86 6.70
CA LYS A 77 -15.43 13.38 7.92
C LYS A 77 -14.74 12.80 9.14
N VAL A 78 -14.20 13.69 9.97
CA VAL A 78 -13.51 13.34 11.21
C VAL A 78 -14.46 13.63 12.37
N ASP A 79 -15.01 12.58 12.96
CA ASP A 79 -15.69 12.64 14.25
C ASP A 79 -14.76 12.08 15.34
N SER A 80 -14.95 12.47 16.61
CA SER A 80 -14.09 12.00 17.71
C SER A 80 -14.11 10.48 17.92
N THR A 81 -15.14 9.78 17.42
CA THR A 81 -15.36 8.35 17.64
C THR A 81 -15.23 7.51 16.37
N LYS A 82 -15.34 8.13 15.20
CA LYS A 82 -15.39 7.45 13.91
C LYS A 82 -14.84 8.35 12.82
N LEU A 83 -14.24 7.74 11.81
CA LEU A 83 -13.79 8.41 10.61
C LEU A 83 -14.61 7.87 9.43
N VAL A 84 -15.21 8.77 8.65
CA VAL A 84 -15.96 8.41 7.43
C VAL A 84 -15.11 8.80 6.23
N LEU A 85 -14.84 7.82 5.37
CA LEU A 85 -14.03 7.95 4.17
C LEU A 85 -14.85 7.46 2.98
N GLY A 86 -15.38 8.37 2.16
CA GLY A 86 -16.33 7.95 1.11
C GLY A 86 -17.56 7.28 1.72
N ASP A 87 -17.82 6.06 1.24
CA ASP A 87 -18.87 5.16 1.76
C ASP A 87 -18.35 4.22 2.86
N THR A 88 -17.06 4.28 3.19
CA THR A 88 -16.40 3.40 4.16
C THR A 88 -16.37 4.02 5.55
N PHE A 89 -16.76 3.23 6.55
CA PHE A 89 -16.69 3.62 7.96
C PHE A 89 -15.46 3.01 8.63
N VAL A 90 -14.63 3.85 9.22
CA VAL A 90 -13.39 3.45 9.91
C VAL A 90 -13.53 3.74 11.40
N ARG A 91 -13.31 2.71 12.22
CA ARG A 91 -13.28 2.82 13.69
C ARG A 91 -12.32 1.80 14.28
N SER A 92 -11.39 2.25 15.11
CA SER A 92 -10.50 1.38 15.87
C SER A 92 -11.12 1.08 17.23
N PHE A 93 -11.19 -0.20 17.58
CA PHE A 93 -11.60 -0.66 18.90
C PHE A 93 -10.39 -1.22 19.63
N PHE A 94 -10.13 -0.72 20.83
CA PHE A 94 -9.09 -1.25 21.71
C PHE A 94 -9.77 -1.96 22.87
N SER A 95 -9.48 -3.25 23.05
CA SER A 95 -9.96 -4.03 24.19
C SER A 95 -8.80 -4.29 25.15
N HIS A 96 -8.97 -3.90 26.42
CA HIS A 96 -8.00 -4.16 27.48
C HIS A 96 -8.27 -5.49 28.22
N ALA A 97 -9.42 -6.11 27.99
CA ALA A 97 -9.86 -7.33 28.68
C ALA A 97 -9.95 -8.51 27.71
N TYR A 98 -8.88 -8.74 26.94
CA TYR A 98 -8.82 -9.95 26.14
C TYR A 98 -8.70 -11.15 27.10
N PRO A 99 -9.55 -12.18 27.00
CA PRO A 99 -9.55 -13.29 27.95
C PRO A 99 -8.20 -14.04 27.97
N ASP A 100 -7.76 -14.44 29.17
CA ASP A 100 -6.57 -15.31 29.34
C ASP A 100 -6.73 -16.68 28.65
N PHE A 101 -7.97 -17.10 28.43
CA PHE A 101 -8.31 -18.37 27.79
C PHE A 101 -9.29 -18.12 26.63
N LEU A 102 -8.94 -18.62 25.45
CA LEU A 102 -9.81 -18.60 24.28
C LEU A 102 -10.48 -19.96 24.11
N GLU A 103 -11.80 -19.97 24.04
CA GLU A 103 -12.54 -21.15 23.64
C GLU A 103 -12.35 -21.43 22.14
N GLY A 104 -12.58 -22.69 21.74
CA GLY A 104 -12.63 -23.03 20.33
C GLY A 104 -13.68 -22.18 19.62
N ASN A 105 -13.38 -21.72 18.40
CA ASN A 105 -14.31 -20.92 17.58
C ASN A 105 -14.68 -19.53 18.15
N TRP A 106 -13.85 -18.95 19.03
CA TRP A 106 -14.09 -17.59 19.56
C TRP A 106 -14.17 -16.50 18.46
N LEU A 107 -13.51 -16.70 17.32
CA LEU A 107 -13.48 -15.77 16.19
C LEU A 107 -14.69 -15.93 15.24
N SER A 108 -15.55 -16.93 15.45
CA SER A 108 -16.69 -17.22 14.56
C SER A 108 -17.62 -16.04 14.29
N PRO A 109 -18.04 -15.24 15.30
CA PRO A 109 -18.96 -14.13 15.07
C PRO A 109 -18.39 -13.09 14.11
N LEU A 110 -17.07 -12.97 14.10
CA LEU A 110 -16.35 -11.98 13.33
C LEU A 110 -16.11 -12.47 11.89
N ILE A 111 -15.79 -13.76 11.71
CA ILE A 111 -15.64 -14.36 10.38
C ILE A 111 -16.98 -14.45 9.64
N ASN A 112 -18.07 -14.70 10.36
CA ASN A 112 -19.41 -14.84 9.79
C ASN A 112 -20.12 -13.50 9.56
N TRP A 113 -19.42 -12.37 9.73
CA TRP A 113 -20.02 -11.07 9.58
C TRP A 113 -20.23 -10.73 8.09
N ASP A 114 -21.43 -10.26 7.72
CA ASP A 114 -21.82 -9.97 6.33
C ASP A 114 -21.26 -8.62 5.80
N ILE A 115 -20.16 -8.14 6.39
CA ILE A 115 -19.53 -6.87 6.04
C ILE A 115 -18.09 -7.15 5.68
N LYS A 116 -17.57 -6.47 4.66
CA LYS A 116 -16.14 -6.52 4.31
C LYS A 116 -15.35 -5.71 5.34
N PHE A 117 -14.42 -6.35 6.03
CA PHE A 117 -13.51 -5.70 6.96
C PHE A 117 -12.12 -6.34 6.89
N ASP A 118 -11.08 -5.52 7.14
CA ASP A 118 -9.70 -5.97 7.26
C ASP A 118 -9.33 -6.09 8.74
N MET A 119 -8.59 -7.14 9.11
CA MET A 119 -8.21 -7.44 10.49
C MET A 119 -6.74 -7.80 10.61
N SER A 120 -6.05 -7.15 11.56
CA SER A 120 -4.72 -7.55 12.01
C SER A 120 -4.75 -7.82 13.51
N ILE A 121 -4.24 -8.99 13.92
CA ILE A 121 -4.13 -9.39 15.32
C ILE A 121 -2.64 -9.51 15.64
N TYR A 122 -2.19 -8.80 16.68
CA TYR A 122 -0.82 -8.87 17.18
C TYR A 122 -0.84 -9.56 18.55
N ILE A 123 -0.37 -10.80 18.62
CA ILE A 123 -0.29 -11.57 19.86
C ILE A 123 1.18 -11.57 20.31
N TYR A 124 1.45 -10.98 21.47
CA TYR A 124 2.75 -11.06 22.10
C TYR A 124 2.72 -12.21 23.12
N PRO A 125 3.62 -13.21 23.01
CA PRO A 125 3.66 -14.31 23.96
C PRO A 125 4.23 -13.86 25.31
N ASP A 126 3.67 -14.42 26.38
CA ASP A 126 4.22 -14.36 27.74
C ASP A 126 5.19 -15.55 27.99
N GLU A 127 5.86 -15.59 29.15
CA GLU A 127 6.93 -16.56 29.47
C GLU A 127 6.60 -18.04 29.11
N ASN A 128 7.34 -18.59 28.14
CA ASN A 128 7.19 -19.96 27.63
C ASN A 128 7.48 -21.09 28.64
N ASP A 129 8.14 -20.79 29.76
CA ASP A 129 8.63 -21.81 30.71
C ASP A 129 7.47 -22.59 31.36
N ARG A 130 6.37 -21.90 31.71
CA ARG A 130 5.17 -22.56 32.27
C ARG A 130 4.53 -23.54 31.29
N VAL A 131 4.37 -23.12 30.03
CA VAL A 131 3.76 -23.95 28.98
C VAL A 131 4.63 -25.18 28.71
N MET A 132 5.95 -25.01 28.61
CA MET A 132 6.88 -26.12 28.36
C MET A 132 6.89 -27.15 29.50
N LYS A 133 6.86 -26.69 30.76
CA LYS A 133 6.72 -27.57 31.94
C LYS A 133 5.40 -28.35 31.91
N TYR A 134 4.29 -27.69 31.58
CA TYR A 134 2.98 -28.33 31.48
C TYR A 134 2.95 -29.40 30.38
N LEU A 135 3.44 -29.09 29.18
CA LEU A 135 3.49 -30.01 28.05
C LEU A 135 4.36 -31.23 28.34
N LYS A 136 5.55 -31.03 28.94
CA LYS A 136 6.42 -32.13 29.36
C LYS A 136 5.72 -33.05 30.36
N LYS A 137 5.05 -32.49 31.37
CA LYS A 137 4.28 -33.27 32.35
C LYS A 137 3.20 -34.12 31.68
N ARG A 138 2.39 -33.54 30.79
CA ARG A 138 1.34 -34.27 30.07
C ARG A 138 1.89 -35.36 29.14
N LEU A 139 3.01 -35.09 28.47
CA LEU A 139 3.68 -36.09 27.63
C LEU A 139 4.20 -37.27 28.45
N THR A 140 4.78 -37.01 29.63
CA THR A 140 5.24 -38.06 30.55
C THR A 140 4.05 -38.88 31.10
N GLU A 141 2.95 -38.23 31.47
CA GLU A 141 1.73 -38.91 31.93
C GLU A 141 1.16 -39.84 30.84
N LEU A 142 1.04 -39.36 29.60
CA LEU A 142 0.60 -40.19 28.46
C LEU A 142 1.58 -41.33 28.15
N GLY A 143 2.88 -41.06 28.17
CA GLY A 143 3.91 -42.08 27.98
C GLY A 143 3.84 -43.18 29.04
N SER A 144 3.64 -42.81 30.30
CA SER A 144 3.48 -43.76 31.41
C SER A 144 2.22 -44.60 31.27
N GLN A 145 1.08 -43.99 30.93
CA GLN A 145 -0.16 -44.73 30.66
C GLN A 145 0.00 -45.71 29.50
N ARG A 146 0.67 -45.29 28.42
CA ARG A 146 0.92 -46.14 27.26
C ARG A 146 1.79 -47.34 27.62
N ALA A 147 2.86 -47.14 28.40
CA ALA A 147 3.72 -48.22 28.86
C ALA A 147 2.95 -49.22 29.74
N ILE A 148 2.17 -48.74 30.72
CA ILE A 148 1.34 -49.59 31.59
C ILE A 148 0.33 -50.42 30.77
N ASN A 149 -0.26 -49.84 29.73
CA ASN A 149 -1.19 -50.54 28.85
C ASN A 149 -0.52 -51.56 27.91
N MET A 150 0.78 -51.43 27.64
CA MET A 150 1.53 -52.39 26.82
C MET A 150 2.01 -53.61 27.63
N ASP A 151 2.23 -53.44 28.93
CA ASP A 151 2.68 -54.50 29.84
C ASP A 151 1.52 -55.35 30.41
N LYS A 152 0.27 -55.04 30.05
CA LYS A 152 -0.95 -55.70 30.52
C LYS A 152 -1.60 -56.54 29.43
#